data_AF-A0A4W3JLL2-F1
#
_entry.id   AF-A0A4W3JLL2-F1
#
_cell.length_a   1.000
_cell.length_b   1.000
_cell.length_c   1.000
_cell.angle_alpha   90.00
_cell.angle_beta   90.00
_cell.angle_gamma   90.00
#
_symmetry.space_group_name_H-M   'P 1'
#
loop_
_entity.id
_entity.type
_entity.pdbx_description
1 polymer ?
#
loop_
_entity_poly.entity_id
_entity_poly.type
_entity_poly.pdbx_seq_one_letter_code
_entity_poly.pdbx_strand_id
1 'polypeptide(L)'
;AFAPLHSPQRGGQRERMKMLRFRSASVKSLNQEIRCTIRLLDDTELPCAIQRDTKGQFLIDHVCNHFSLLEKDYFGIRYVDPVKQRHWLEPNKSVVKQMKSQPPYTMCFRVKFYPSEPMKVKEEITRFLLYLQIKRDIFHGRLLCSLSDAAYLGAYTLQAELGDYNPDEHPVGYINEIKVFPKQTQKLDRKIGEIHKNELSGQTAAVAELNLLQKAHTLETYGVDPHPCKDSSGATAFIGFTAAGFVVFQGNKRIQLLKW
;
A
#
# COMPACT_ATOMS: atom_id res chain seq x y z
N ALA A 1 79.74 11.25 60.66
CA ALA A 1 79.46 9.80 60.55
C ALA A 1 78.34 9.62 59.52
N PHE A 2 78.54 8.64 58.62
CA PHE A 2 77.76 8.39 57.40
C PHE A 2 76.50 7.53 57.66
N ALA A 3 75.40 7.86 56.95
CA ALA A 3 74.28 7.01 56.47
C ALA A 3 73.44 6.20 57.50
N PRO A 4 72.21 5.72 57.16
CA PRO A 4 71.59 5.67 55.84
C PRO A 4 70.15 6.22 55.70
N LEU A 5 69.82 6.51 54.44
CA LEU A 5 68.51 6.82 53.89
C LEU A 5 67.58 5.59 53.94
N HIS A 6 66.39 5.77 54.51
CA HIS A 6 65.23 4.89 54.30
C HIS A 6 64.26 5.55 53.32
N SER A 7 63.99 4.84 52.23
CA SER A 7 62.99 5.16 51.21
C SER A 7 61.58 4.75 51.66
N PRO A 8 60.55 5.59 51.46
CA PRO A 8 59.17 5.13 51.48
C PRO A 8 58.70 4.74 50.07
N GLN A 9 58.04 3.59 50.01
CA GLN A 9 57.36 3.07 48.83
C GLN A 9 55.99 3.74 48.60
N ARG A 10 55.71 3.98 47.31
CA ARG A 10 54.43 3.82 46.58
C ARG A 10 53.21 4.67 46.96
N GLY A 11 52.78 5.48 45.99
CA GLY A 11 51.43 6.03 45.88
C GLY A 11 51.11 6.57 44.49
N GLY A 12 51.42 5.84 43.42
CA GLY A 12 51.05 6.23 42.06
C GLY A 12 49.60 5.84 41.74
N GLN A 13 48.71 6.83 41.70
CA GLN A 13 47.35 6.68 41.17
C GLN A 13 47.42 6.34 39.67
N ARG A 14 47.00 5.13 39.28
CA ARG A 14 46.70 4.78 37.89
C ARG A 14 45.23 5.10 37.63
N GLU A 15 44.97 6.17 36.89
CA GLU A 15 43.65 6.44 36.31
C GLU A 15 43.20 5.23 35.48
N ARG A 16 42.09 4.59 35.91
CA ARG A 16 41.42 3.55 35.13
C ARG A 16 40.69 4.23 33.98
N MET A 17 41.31 4.21 32.80
CA MET A 17 40.66 4.52 31.53
C MET A 17 39.47 3.55 31.36
N LYS A 18 38.24 4.07 31.48
CA LYS A 18 37.02 3.31 31.20
C LYS A 18 37.00 2.98 29.71
N MET A 19 37.38 1.75 29.36
CA MET A 19 37.14 1.23 28.02
C MET A 19 35.64 1.22 27.77
N LEU A 20 35.16 2.14 26.93
CA LEU A 20 33.87 2.02 26.26
C LEU A 20 33.90 0.72 25.47
N ARG A 21 33.25 -0.32 25.99
CA ARG A 21 32.99 -1.56 25.25
C ARG A 21 32.05 -1.22 24.11
N PHE A 22 32.60 -0.93 22.93
CA PHE A 22 31.86 -1.13 21.69
C PHE A 22 31.53 -2.62 21.63
N ARG A 23 30.24 -2.95 21.86
CA ARG A 23 29.73 -4.29 21.55
C ARG A 23 29.83 -4.45 20.04
N SER A 24 30.90 -5.07 19.56
CA SER A 24 30.90 -5.64 18.22
C SER A 24 29.75 -6.65 18.17
N ALA A 25 28.77 -6.40 17.30
CA ALA A 25 27.75 -7.40 17.04
C ALA A 25 28.47 -8.66 16.55
N SER A 26 28.30 -9.78 17.25
CA SER A 26 28.81 -11.07 16.80
C SER A 26 28.31 -11.34 15.38
N VAL A 27 29.19 -11.84 14.50
CA VAL A 27 28.86 -12.22 13.11
C VAL A 27 27.65 -13.18 13.08
N LYS A 28 27.46 -14.00 14.12
CA LYS A 28 26.27 -14.86 14.27
C LYS A 28 24.96 -14.08 14.41
N SER A 29 24.97 -12.85 14.94
CA SER A 29 23.77 -12.01 15.10
C SER A 29 23.37 -11.26 13.83
N LEU A 30 24.31 -11.10 12.88
CA LEU A 30 24.04 -10.55 11.54
C LEU A 30 23.36 -11.57 10.62
N ASN A 31 23.65 -12.86 10.82
CA ASN A 31 23.10 -13.97 10.04
C ASN A 31 21.72 -14.46 10.53
N GLN A 32 21.09 -13.82 11.51
CA GLN A 32 19.77 -14.24 11.94
C GLN A 32 18.74 -13.77 10.91
N GLU A 33 18.27 -14.72 10.11
CA GLU A 33 17.22 -14.54 9.13
C GLU A 33 15.90 -14.23 9.83
N ILE A 34 15.28 -13.12 9.43
CA ILE A 34 13.99 -12.66 9.93
C ILE A 34 12.97 -12.90 8.84
N ARG A 35 11.95 -13.71 9.14
CA ARG A 35 10.85 -13.96 8.22
C ARG A 35 9.94 -12.74 8.12
N CYS A 36 9.53 -12.43 6.90
CA CYS A 36 8.54 -11.41 6.61
C CYS A 36 7.64 -11.85 5.46
N THR A 37 6.45 -11.26 5.39
CA THR A 37 5.46 -11.55 4.37
C THR A 37 5.03 -10.24 3.73
N ILE A 38 5.00 -10.20 2.40
CA ILE A 38 4.45 -9.09 1.63
C ILE A 38 3.11 -9.53 1.05
N ARG A 39 2.02 -8.91 1.51
CA ARG A 39 0.70 -9.10 0.92
C ARG A 39 0.61 -8.30 -0.38
N LEU A 40 0.34 -8.99 -1.48
CA LEU A 40 0.22 -8.41 -2.81
C LEU A 40 -1.15 -7.75 -3.01
N LEU A 41 -1.41 -7.27 -4.22
CA LEU A 41 -2.62 -6.50 -4.55
C LEU A 41 -3.87 -7.37 -4.70
N ASP A 42 -3.68 -8.65 -5.05
CA ASP A 42 -4.69 -9.71 -5.14
C ASP A 42 -4.89 -10.47 -3.80
N ASP A 43 -4.32 -9.96 -2.71
CA ASP A 43 -4.30 -10.56 -1.36
C ASP A 43 -3.47 -11.86 -1.23
N THR A 44 -2.78 -12.31 -2.28
CA THR A 44 -1.78 -13.37 -2.13
C THR A 44 -0.59 -12.90 -1.29
N GLU A 45 0.13 -13.85 -0.70
CA GLU A 45 1.23 -13.58 0.21
C GLU A 45 2.55 -14.05 -0.39
N LEU A 46 3.49 -13.12 -0.54
CA LEU A 46 4.86 -13.39 -0.97
C LEU A 46 5.77 -13.49 0.25
N PRO A 47 6.17 -14.70 0.68
CA PRO A 47 7.08 -14.89 1.79
C PRO A 47 8.49 -14.44 1.40
N CYS A 48 9.18 -13.79 2.33
CA CYS A 48 10.55 -13.33 2.14
C CYS A 48 11.34 -13.42 3.45
N ALA A 49 12.65 -13.45 3.33
CA ALA A 49 13.57 -13.45 4.44
C ALA A 49 14.54 -12.28 4.33
N ILE A 50 14.77 -11.61 5.46
CA ILE A 50 15.66 -10.45 5.54
C ILE A 50 16.68 -10.62 6.66
N GLN A 51 17.80 -9.92 6.52
CA GLN A 51 18.79 -9.72 7.58
C GLN A 51 18.58 -8.37 8.26
N ARG A 52 19.31 -8.11 9.34
CA ARG A 52 19.14 -6.89 10.15
C ARG A 52 19.41 -5.60 9.38
N ASP A 53 20.31 -5.63 8.42
CA ASP A 53 20.74 -4.51 7.60
C ASP A 53 20.08 -4.46 6.22
N THR A 54 19.27 -5.47 5.86
CA THR A 54 18.52 -5.47 4.59
C THR A 54 17.70 -4.20 4.45
N LYS A 55 17.94 -3.48 3.35
CA LYS A 55 17.29 -2.21 3.03
C LYS A 55 15.90 -2.44 2.44
N GLY A 56 15.02 -1.45 2.58
CA GLY A 56 13.67 -1.50 1.98
C GLY A 56 13.68 -1.74 0.47
N GLN A 57 14.69 -1.22 -0.24
CA GLN A 57 14.86 -1.41 -1.68
C GLN A 57 14.90 -2.89 -2.07
N PHE A 58 15.53 -3.75 -1.27
CA PHE A 58 15.59 -5.19 -1.54
C PHE A 58 14.18 -5.82 -1.63
N LEU A 59 13.28 -5.46 -0.73
CA LEU A 59 11.91 -5.97 -0.75
C LEU A 59 11.11 -5.40 -1.92
N ILE A 60 11.32 -4.12 -2.25
CA ILE A 60 10.68 -3.48 -3.40
C ILE A 60 11.11 -4.19 -4.69
N ASP A 61 12.42 -4.41 -4.87
CA ASP A 61 12.97 -5.11 -6.03
C ASP A 61 12.48 -6.56 -6.08
N HIS A 62 12.39 -7.24 -4.94
CA HIS A 62 11.89 -8.61 -4.86
C HIS A 62 10.46 -8.73 -5.43
N VAL A 63 9.56 -7.83 -5.03
CA VAL A 63 8.18 -7.80 -5.56
C VAL A 63 8.15 -7.37 -7.02
N CYS A 64 8.93 -6.35 -7.41
CA CYS A 64 8.96 -5.90 -8.80
C CYS A 64 9.48 -7.00 -9.73
N ASN A 65 10.49 -7.76 -9.32
CA ASN A 65 11.02 -8.88 -10.08
C ASN A 65 10.03 -10.05 -10.15
N HIS A 66 9.25 -10.30 -9.09
CA HIS A 66 8.18 -11.30 -9.11
C HIS A 66 7.15 -11.04 -10.22
N PHE A 67 6.81 -9.77 -10.46
CA PHE A 67 5.90 -9.36 -11.54
C PHE A 67 6.59 -9.00 -12.87
N SER A 68 7.93 -9.07 -12.95
CA SER A 68 8.70 -8.52 -14.07
C SER A 68 8.37 -7.05 -14.39
N LEU A 69 8.13 -6.24 -13.36
CA LEU A 69 7.62 -4.87 -13.48
C LEU A 69 8.72 -3.89 -13.91
N LEU A 70 8.50 -3.18 -15.03
CA LEU A 70 9.38 -2.12 -15.52
C LEU A 70 8.99 -0.73 -14.98
N GLU A 71 7.69 -0.41 -14.94
CA GLU A 71 7.16 0.89 -14.48
C GLU A 71 6.98 0.91 -12.95
N LYS A 72 8.09 0.76 -12.21
CA LYS A 72 8.11 0.55 -10.75
C LYS A 72 7.68 1.76 -9.94
N ASP A 73 7.81 2.97 -10.49
CA ASP A 73 7.69 4.24 -9.77
C ASP A 73 6.30 4.50 -9.19
N TYR A 74 5.26 3.81 -9.68
CA TYR A 74 3.89 3.94 -9.15
C TYR A 74 3.69 3.24 -7.81
N PHE A 75 4.56 2.29 -7.45
CA PHE A 75 4.30 1.36 -6.37
C PHE A 75 5.23 1.55 -5.17
N GLY A 76 4.84 0.95 -4.05
CA GLY A 76 5.67 0.88 -2.87
C GLY A 76 5.20 -0.21 -1.92
N ILE A 77 5.98 -0.43 -0.87
CA ILE A 77 5.62 -1.30 0.23
C ILE A 77 5.21 -0.42 1.41
N ARG A 78 4.08 -0.72 2.03
CA ARG A 78 3.64 -0.08 3.28
C ARG A 78 3.45 -1.10 4.40
N TYR A 79 3.58 -0.65 5.63
CA TYR A 79 3.22 -1.41 6.83
C TYR A 79 2.24 -0.62 7.69
N VAL A 80 1.59 -1.31 8.62
CA VAL A 80 0.69 -0.71 9.60
C VAL A 80 1.30 -0.93 10.98
N ASP A 81 1.42 0.13 11.76
CA ASP A 81 1.96 0.04 13.11
C ASP A 81 0.90 -0.39 14.15
N PRO A 82 1.28 -0.70 15.40
CA PRO A 82 0.34 -1.14 16.43
C PRO A 82 -0.77 -0.13 16.76
N VAL A 83 -0.59 1.16 16.43
CA VAL A 83 -1.62 2.21 16.59
C VAL A 83 -2.41 2.47 15.31
N LYS A 84 -2.38 1.52 14.37
CA LYS A 84 -3.11 1.51 13.09
C LYS A 84 -2.71 2.62 12.11
N GLN A 85 -1.53 3.23 12.29
CA GLN A 85 -0.99 4.21 11.35
C GLN A 85 -0.27 3.51 10.20
N ARG A 86 -0.47 4.03 8.98
CA ARG A 86 0.13 3.49 7.76
C ARG A 86 1.46 4.21 7.50
N HIS A 87 2.49 3.44 7.17
CA HIS A 87 3.82 3.96 6.87
C HIS A 87 4.32 3.36 5.58
N TRP A 88 4.88 4.19 4.70
CA TRP A 88 5.60 3.72 3.52
C TRP A 88 7.02 3.31 3.91
N LEU A 89 7.46 2.16 3.42
CA LEU A 89 8.82 1.68 3.58
C LEU A 89 9.77 2.56 2.77
N GLU A 90 10.76 3.12 3.45
CA GLU A 90 11.82 3.91 2.84
C GLU A 90 12.86 2.99 2.20
N PRO A 91 13.16 3.14 0.90
CA PRO A 91 14.03 2.21 0.20
C PRO A 91 15.47 2.17 0.74
N ASN A 92 15.99 3.32 1.19
CA ASN A 92 17.39 3.46 1.60
C ASN A 92 17.67 3.08 3.05
N LYS A 93 16.64 2.81 3.85
CA LYS A 93 16.76 2.46 5.28
C LYS A 93 16.60 0.97 5.49
N SER A 94 17.24 0.43 6.54
CA SER A 94 17.04 -0.97 6.96
C SER A 94 15.55 -1.20 7.29
N VAL A 95 14.99 -2.32 6.85
CA VAL A 95 13.60 -2.70 7.14
C VAL A 95 13.40 -2.84 8.64
N VAL A 96 14.29 -3.55 9.34
CA VAL A 96 14.22 -3.77 10.79
C VAL A 96 14.21 -2.46 11.58
N LYS A 97 14.94 -1.44 11.12
CA LYS A 97 14.97 -0.12 11.78
C LYS A 97 13.70 0.71 11.57
N GLN A 98 12.89 0.37 10.58
CA GLN A 98 11.64 1.06 10.28
C GLN A 98 10.44 0.40 10.96
N MET A 99 10.43 -0.92 11.06
CA MET A 99 9.32 -1.66 11.64
C MET A 99 9.09 -1.28 13.11
N LYS A 100 7.83 -0.98 13.44
CA LYS A 100 7.39 -0.66 14.80
C LYS A 100 6.81 -1.85 15.55
N SER A 101 6.51 -2.95 14.84
CA SER A 101 6.05 -4.21 15.41
C SER A 101 7.21 -5.19 15.61
N GLN A 102 7.02 -6.21 16.43
CA GLN A 102 7.95 -7.34 16.51
C GLN A 102 7.78 -8.27 15.29
N PRO A 103 8.82 -9.02 14.88
CA PRO A 103 8.71 -10.02 13.83
C PRO A 103 7.81 -11.21 14.24
N PRO A 104 7.24 -11.97 13.28
CA PRO A 104 7.40 -11.82 11.82
C PRO A 104 6.70 -10.57 11.29
N TYR A 105 7.31 -9.93 10.29
CA TYR A 105 6.77 -8.69 9.73
C TYR A 105 5.75 -8.96 8.64
N THR A 106 4.63 -8.25 8.66
CA THR A 106 3.65 -8.24 7.56
C THR A 106 3.61 -6.84 6.95
N MET A 107 3.79 -6.79 5.64
CA MET A 107 3.77 -5.58 4.84
C MET A 107 2.82 -5.76 3.66
N CYS A 108 2.56 -4.68 2.92
CA CYS A 108 1.62 -4.67 1.80
C CYS A 108 2.23 -3.95 0.61
N PHE A 109 2.27 -4.59 -0.55
CA PHE A 109 2.61 -3.94 -1.82
C PHE A 109 1.39 -3.18 -2.36
N ARG A 110 1.52 -1.88 -2.60
CA ARG A 110 0.39 -1.00 -2.93
C ARG A 110 0.82 0.08 -3.93
N VAL A 111 -0.15 0.70 -4.58
CA VAL A 111 0.10 1.91 -5.38
C VAL A 111 0.36 3.07 -4.42
N LYS A 112 1.49 3.74 -4.61
CA LYS A 112 1.92 4.91 -3.85
C LYS A 112 1.61 6.19 -4.61
N PHE A 113 1.81 6.19 -5.93
CA PHE A 113 1.57 7.32 -6.80
C PHE A 113 0.59 6.91 -7.89
N TYR A 114 -0.63 7.41 -7.81
CA TYR A 114 -1.66 7.12 -8.81
C TYR A 114 -1.41 7.98 -10.05
N PRO A 115 -1.31 7.40 -11.26
CA PRO A 115 -1.12 8.17 -12.47
C PRO A 115 -2.35 9.05 -12.74
N SER A 116 -2.14 10.32 -13.10
CA SER A 116 -3.23 11.22 -13.51
C SER A 116 -3.97 10.71 -14.75
N GLU A 117 -3.25 10.00 -15.61
CA GLU A 117 -3.77 9.41 -16.86
C GLU A 117 -3.36 7.93 -16.92
N PRO A 118 -4.11 7.02 -16.26
CA PRO A 118 -3.76 5.59 -16.24
C PRO A 118 -3.71 4.96 -17.64
N MET A 119 -4.37 5.58 -18.61
CA MET A 119 -4.35 5.19 -20.02
C MET A 119 -2.98 5.34 -20.70
N LYS A 120 -2.10 6.19 -20.16
CA LYS A 120 -0.74 6.41 -20.70
C LYS A 120 0.28 5.41 -20.16
N VAL A 121 -0.11 4.59 -19.19
CA VAL A 121 0.71 3.51 -18.66
C VAL A 121 0.91 2.47 -19.76
N LYS A 122 2.17 2.11 -20.03
CA LYS A 122 2.52 1.35 -21.24
C LYS A 122 2.35 -0.15 -21.05
N GLU A 123 2.77 -0.68 -19.92
CA GLU A 123 2.75 -2.12 -19.67
C GLU A 123 1.36 -2.57 -19.19
N GLU A 124 0.88 -3.68 -19.76
CA GLU A 124 -0.39 -4.28 -19.36
C GLU A 124 -0.38 -4.74 -17.90
N ILE A 125 0.72 -5.34 -17.45
CA ILE A 125 0.90 -5.74 -16.05
C ILE A 125 0.78 -4.55 -15.10
N THR A 126 1.32 -3.38 -15.46
CA THR A 126 1.19 -2.17 -14.64
C THR A 126 -0.27 -1.72 -14.54
N ARG A 127 -1.00 -1.73 -15.66
CA ARG A 127 -2.44 -1.40 -15.69
C ARG A 127 -3.25 -2.39 -14.86
N PHE A 128 -2.96 -3.68 -14.95
CA PHE A 128 -3.61 -4.72 -14.15
C PHE A 128 -3.40 -4.49 -12.64
N LEU A 129 -2.16 -4.19 -12.21
CA LEU A 129 -1.88 -3.89 -10.80
C LEU A 129 -2.58 -2.60 -10.33
N LEU A 130 -2.67 -1.57 -11.17
CA LEU A 130 -3.47 -0.38 -10.88
C LEU A 130 -4.96 -0.74 -10.73
N TYR A 131 -5.50 -1.58 -11.62
CA TYR A 131 -6.88 -2.08 -11.55
C TYR A 131 -7.14 -2.78 -10.21
N LEU A 132 -6.27 -3.70 -9.78
CA LEU A 132 -6.41 -4.39 -8.51
C LEU A 132 -6.40 -3.43 -7.31
N GLN A 133 -5.57 -2.38 -7.35
CA GLN A 133 -5.58 -1.36 -6.31
C GLN A 133 -6.90 -0.57 -6.30
N ILE A 134 -7.42 -0.17 -7.46
CA ILE A 134 -8.67 0.57 -7.55
C ILE A 134 -9.85 -0.29 -7.10
N LYS A 135 -9.91 -1.56 -7.51
CA LYS A 135 -10.91 -2.53 -7.01
C LYS A 135 -10.86 -2.62 -5.48
N ARG A 136 -9.67 -2.68 -4.89
CA ARG A 136 -9.49 -2.65 -3.43
C ARG A 136 -9.97 -1.35 -2.80
N ASP A 137 -9.69 -0.21 -3.43
CA ASP A 137 -10.12 1.10 -2.93
C ASP A 137 -11.64 1.26 -3.00
N ILE A 138 -12.29 0.72 -4.03
CA ILE A 138 -13.75 0.62 -4.14
C ILE A 138 -14.31 -0.24 -3.00
N PHE A 139 -13.77 -1.45 -2.80
CA PHE A 139 -14.22 -2.38 -1.76
C PHE A 139 -14.10 -1.79 -0.35
N HIS A 140 -13.05 -1.01 -0.10
CA HIS A 140 -12.87 -0.32 1.18
C HIS A 140 -13.57 1.04 1.28
N GLY A 141 -14.34 1.44 0.26
CA GLY A 141 -15.12 2.68 0.27
C GLY A 141 -14.29 3.96 0.18
N ARG A 142 -13.07 3.88 -0.37
CA ARG A 142 -12.18 5.04 -0.58
C ARG A 142 -12.55 5.82 -1.83
N LEU A 143 -13.18 5.17 -2.81
CA LEU A 143 -13.60 5.79 -4.06
C LEU A 143 -15.08 6.19 -3.98
N LEU A 144 -15.34 7.46 -3.67
CA LEU A 144 -16.69 8.03 -3.64
C LEU A 144 -17.19 8.24 -5.06
N CYS A 145 -18.40 7.76 -5.33
CA CYS A 145 -18.99 7.79 -6.67
C CYS A 145 -20.52 7.80 -6.60
N SER A 146 -21.16 8.21 -7.70
CA SER A 146 -22.62 8.15 -7.81
C SER A 146 -23.11 6.70 -7.96
N LEU A 147 -24.41 6.46 -7.78
CA LEU A 147 -24.98 5.13 -8.05
C LEU A 147 -24.73 4.68 -9.51
N SER A 148 -24.72 5.62 -10.45
CA SER A 148 -24.46 5.33 -11.87
C SER A 148 -23.01 4.88 -12.07
N ASP A 149 -22.07 5.63 -11.51
CA ASP A 149 -20.64 5.30 -11.60
C ASP A 149 -20.33 3.98 -10.90
N ALA A 150 -20.92 3.74 -9.72
CA ALA A 150 -20.80 2.47 -9.01
C ALA A 150 -21.30 1.30 -9.86
N ALA A 151 -22.41 1.47 -10.59
CA ALA A 151 -22.95 0.42 -11.46
C ALA A 151 -21.97 0.07 -12.59
N TYR A 152 -21.39 1.08 -13.26
CA TYR A 152 -20.37 0.85 -14.28
C TYR A 152 -19.09 0.22 -13.72
N LEU A 153 -18.58 0.73 -12.61
CA LEU A 153 -17.39 0.16 -11.95
C LEU A 153 -17.62 -1.32 -11.59
N GLY A 154 -18.78 -1.64 -11.02
CA GLY A 154 -19.17 -3.02 -10.72
C GLY A 154 -19.30 -3.89 -11.98
N ALA A 155 -19.92 -3.38 -13.03
CA ALA A 155 -20.09 -4.11 -14.28
C ALA A 155 -18.74 -4.41 -14.97
N TYR A 156 -17.81 -3.45 -14.97
CA TYR A 156 -16.44 -3.69 -15.46
C TYR A 156 -15.70 -4.73 -14.62
N THR A 157 -15.85 -4.72 -13.29
CA THR A 157 -15.30 -5.76 -12.43
C THR A 157 -15.87 -7.14 -12.77
N LEU A 158 -17.19 -7.26 -12.99
CA LEU A 158 -17.80 -8.53 -13.41
C LEU A 158 -17.27 -9.00 -14.77
N GLN A 159 -17.24 -8.12 -15.76
CA GLN A 159 -16.75 -8.46 -17.09
C GLN A 159 -15.27 -8.90 -17.05
N ALA A 160 -14.45 -8.27 -16.22
CA ALA A 160 -13.05 -8.64 -16.06
C ALA A 160 -12.86 -10.00 -15.38
N GLU A 161 -13.73 -10.38 -14.44
CA GLU A 161 -13.59 -11.61 -13.64
C GLU A 161 -14.35 -12.82 -14.22
N LEU A 162 -15.49 -12.58 -14.85
CA LEU A 162 -16.39 -13.63 -15.34
C LEU A 162 -16.43 -13.72 -16.87
N GLY A 163 -15.97 -12.69 -17.58
CA GLY A 163 -16.16 -12.56 -19.02
C GLY A 163 -17.61 -12.21 -19.37
N ASP A 164 -18.03 -12.54 -20.59
CA ASP A 164 -19.36 -12.20 -21.10
C ASP A 164 -20.49 -12.83 -20.28
N TYR A 165 -21.62 -12.12 -20.20
CA TYR A 165 -22.83 -12.69 -19.61
C TYR A 165 -23.29 -13.94 -20.36
N ASN A 166 -23.29 -15.08 -19.67
CA ASN A 166 -23.93 -16.32 -20.09
C ASN A 166 -25.17 -16.64 -19.21
N PRO A 167 -26.38 -16.82 -19.77
CA PRO A 167 -27.58 -17.15 -18.99
C PRO A 167 -27.50 -18.49 -18.25
N ASP A 168 -26.70 -19.44 -18.72
CA ASP A 168 -26.55 -20.75 -18.08
C ASP A 168 -25.62 -20.70 -16.86
N GLU A 169 -24.67 -19.77 -16.85
CA GLU A 169 -23.67 -19.60 -15.79
C GLU A 169 -24.02 -18.45 -14.82
N HIS A 170 -24.86 -17.50 -15.26
CA HIS A 170 -25.23 -16.30 -14.50
C HIS A 170 -26.74 -16.27 -14.19
N PRO A 171 -27.22 -17.09 -13.24
CA PRO A 171 -28.61 -17.08 -12.81
C PRO A 171 -28.97 -15.78 -12.10
N VAL A 172 -30.26 -15.51 -11.94
CA VAL A 172 -30.74 -14.33 -11.22
C VAL A 172 -30.11 -14.25 -9.83
N GLY A 173 -29.39 -13.16 -9.56
CA GLY A 173 -28.72 -12.93 -8.28
C GLY A 173 -27.27 -13.39 -8.20
N TYR A 174 -26.64 -13.87 -9.28
CA TYR A 174 -25.22 -14.26 -9.31
C TYR A 174 -24.27 -13.17 -8.76
N ILE A 175 -24.63 -11.90 -8.93
CA ILE A 175 -23.89 -10.73 -8.46
C ILE A 175 -23.80 -10.68 -6.93
N ASN A 176 -24.74 -11.28 -6.20
CA ASN A 176 -24.76 -11.28 -4.73
C ASN A 176 -23.56 -12.01 -4.13
N GLU A 177 -22.97 -12.94 -4.88
CA GLU A 177 -21.76 -13.67 -4.49
C GLU A 177 -20.50 -12.82 -4.65
N ILE A 178 -20.56 -11.77 -5.50
CA ILE A 178 -19.44 -10.90 -5.83
C ILE A 178 -19.60 -9.57 -5.11
N LYS A 179 -18.85 -9.43 -4.01
CA LYS A 179 -18.83 -8.21 -3.21
C LYS A 179 -17.85 -7.20 -3.80
N VAL A 180 -18.34 -6.32 -4.67
CA VAL A 180 -17.55 -5.22 -5.24
C VAL A 180 -17.49 -4.03 -4.27
N PHE A 181 -18.61 -3.71 -3.61
CA PHE A 181 -18.74 -2.53 -2.75
C PHE A 181 -18.96 -2.89 -1.27
N PRO A 182 -18.53 -2.04 -0.32
CA PRO A 182 -18.74 -2.28 1.11
C PRO A 182 -20.22 -2.25 1.51
N LYS A 183 -21.04 -1.49 0.77
CA LYS A 183 -22.49 -1.39 0.92
C LYS A 183 -23.17 -1.62 -0.42
N GLN A 184 -23.17 -2.87 -0.85
CA GLN A 184 -23.84 -3.31 -2.07
C GLN A 184 -25.33 -3.51 -1.80
N THR A 185 -26.17 -2.87 -2.61
CA THR A 185 -27.64 -2.89 -2.45
C THR A 185 -28.28 -3.59 -3.64
N GLN A 186 -29.45 -4.19 -3.45
CA GLN A 186 -30.16 -4.86 -4.54
C GLN A 186 -30.44 -3.93 -5.74
N LYS A 187 -30.65 -2.63 -5.49
CA LYS A 187 -30.80 -1.62 -6.56
C LYS A 187 -29.52 -1.46 -7.38
N LEU A 188 -28.37 -1.50 -6.74
CA LEU A 188 -27.06 -1.45 -7.40
C LEU A 188 -26.81 -2.75 -8.18
N ASP A 189 -27.09 -3.91 -7.58
CA ASP A 189 -26.89 -5.22 -8.23
C ASP A 189 -27.68 -5.35 -9.53
N ARG A 190 -28.95 -4.92 -9.52
CA ARG A 190 -29.79 -4.91 -10.73
C ARG A 190 -29.15 -4.08 -11.85
N LYS A 191 -28.67 -2.87 -11.53
CA LYS A 191 -28.00 -2.01 -12.51
C LYS A 191 -26.69 -2.60 -13.03
N ILE A 192 -25.88 -3.18 -12.14
CA ILE A 192 -24.64 -3.85 -12.53
C ILE A 192 -24.94 -4.98 -13.52
N GLY A 193 -25.94 -5.82 -13.22
CA GLY A 193 -26.32 -6.94 -14.09
C GLY A 193 -26.90 -6.50 -15.43
N GLU A 194 -27.71 -5.44 -15.44
CA GLU A 194 -28.23 -4.85 -16.68
C GLU A 194 -27.10 -4.35 -17.59
N ILE A 195 -26.10 -3.64 -17.04
CA ILE A 195 -24.95 -3.16 -17.81
C ILE A 195 -24.08 -4.33 -18.29
N HIS A 196 -23.75 -5.27 -17.40
CA HIS A 196 -22.93 -6.44 -17.73
C HIS A 196 -23.55 -7.25 -18.88
N LYS A 197 -24.86 -7.48 -18.83
CA LYS A 197 -25.59 -8.24 -19.85
C LYS A 197 -25.72 -7.51 -21.18
N ASN A 198 -26.03 -6.21 -21.15
CA ASN A 198 -26.49 -5.49 -22.35
C ASN A 198 -25.41 -4.62 -23.02
N GLU A 199 -24.39 -4.19 -22.28
CA GLU A 199 -23.44 -3.16 -22.73
C GLU A 199 -21.99 -3.65 -22.85
N LEU A 200 -21.60 -4.73 -22.15
CA LEU A 200 -20.19 -5.14 -22.03
C LEU A 200 -19.80 -6.38 -22.83
N SER A 201 -20.74 -7.07 -23.49
CA SER A 201 -20.44 -8.27 -24.28
C SER A 201 -19.37 -8.02 -25.35
N GLY A 202 -18.43 -8.96 -25.45
CA GLY A 202 -17.30 -8.93 -26.36
C GLY A 202 -16.09 -8.16 -25.82
N GLN A 203 -16.17 -7.54 -24.64
CA GLN A 203 -14.99 -6.93 -24.01
C GLN A 203 -14.11 -8.01 -23.38
N THR A 204 -12.82 -7.96 -23.69
CA THR A 204 -11.82 -8.78 -22.99
C THR A 204 -11.60 -8.25 -21.57
N ALA A 205 -11.03 -9.07 -20.69
CA ALA A 205 -10.69 -8.65 -19.34
C ALA A 205 -9.82 -7.38 -19.32
N ALA A 206 -8.75 -7.34 -20.14
CA ALA A 206 -7.87 -6.17 -20.25
C ALA A 206 -8.62 -4.89 -20.68
N VAL A 207 -9.64 -5.00 -21.55
CA VAL A 207 -10.46 -3.85 -21.94
C VAL A 207 -11.38 -3.41 -20.79
N ALA A 208 -12.01 -4.35 -20.09
CA ALA A 208 -12.86 -4.04 -18.94
C ALA A 208 -12.07 -3.39 -17.79
N GLU A 209 -10.88 -3.91 -17.49
CA GLU A 209 -9.95 -3.34 -16.52
C GLU A 209 -9.56 -1.90 -16.90
N LEU A 210 -9.25 -1.67 -18.18
CA LEU A 210 -8.91 -0.36 -18.70
C LEU A 210 -10.07 0.62 -18.57
N ASN A 211 -11.29 0.19 -18.91
CA ASN A 211 -12.49 1.00 -18.78
C ASN A 211 -12.80 1.32 -17.30
N LEU A 212 -12.54 0.40 -16.37
CA LEU A 212 -12.62 0.67 -14.94
C LEU A 212 -11.64 1.77 -14.53
N LEU A 213 -10.39 1.70 -14.98
CA LEU A 213 -9.39 2.73 -14.70
C LEU A 213 -9.78 4.10 -15.29
N GLN A 214 -10.31 4.13 -16.52
CA GLN A 214 -10.86 5.33 -17.16
C GLN A 214 -11.95 5.96 -16.31
N LYS A 215 -12.91 5.15 -15.89
CA LYS A 215 -14.01 5.62 -15.06
C LYS A 215 -13.49 6.14 -13.72
N ALA A 216 -12.62 5.38 -13.05
CA ALA A 216 -12.14 5.67 -11.72
C ALA A 216 -11.34 6.98 -11.66
N HIS A 217 -10.48 7.28 -12.65
CA HIS A 217 -9.65 8.49 -12.61
C HIS A 217 -10.44 9.80 -12.73
N THR A 218 -11.69 9.74 -13.19
CA THR A 218 -12.57 10.92 -13.27
C THR A 218 -13.18 11.31 -11.91
N LEU A 219 -13.10 10.42 -10.93
CA LEU A 219 -13.71 10.62 -9.60
C LEU A 219 -12.82 11.47 -8.70
N GLU A 220 -13.42 12.37 -7.92
CA GLU A 220 -12.69 13.34 -7.08
C GLU A 220 -11.78 12.70 -6.03
N THR A 221 -12.12 11.48 -5.59
CA THR A 221 -11.36 10.73 -4.58
C THR A 221 -10.36 9.75 -5.18
N TYR A 222 -10.18 9.76 -6.51
CA TYR A 222 -9.18 8.92 -7.16
C TYR A 222 -7.77 9.20 -6.61
N GLY A 223 -7.10 8.13 -6.17
CA GLY A 223 -5.75 8.21 -5.59
C GLY A 223 -5.66 8.91 -4.24
N VAL A 224 -6.79 9.26 -3.60
CA VAL A 224 -6.79 9.90 -2.29
C VAL A 224 -6.52 8.85 -1.20
N ASP A 225 -5.44 9.01 -0.45
CA ASP A 225 -5.21 8.33 0.83
C ASP A 225 -5.59 9.27 1.98
N PRO A 226 -6.82 9.17 2.52
CA PRO A 226 -7.34 10.15 3.47
C PRO A 226 -6.69 9.97 4.85
N HIS A 227 -6.16 11.07 5.37
CA HIS A 227 -5.65 11.18 6.73
C HIS A 227 -6.65 11.98 7.57
N PRO A 228 -7.20 11.42 8.65
CA PRO A 228 -8.13 12.13 9.51
C PRO A 228 -7.45 13.32 10.19
N CYS A 229 -8.13 14.47 10.19
CA CYS A 229 -7.70 15.67 10.89
C CYS A 229 -8.91 16.45 11.45
N LYS A 230 -8.64 17.62 12.03
CA LYS A 230 -9.66 18.58 12.45
C LYS A 230 -9.40 19.93 11.80
N ASP A 231 -10.45 20.65 11.44
CA ASP A 231 -10.34 22.04 11.02
C ASP A 231 -10.18 23.00 12.23
N SER A 232 -10.11 24.30 11.96
CA SER A 232 -10.00 25.33 13.00
C SER A 232 -11.21 25.42 13.94
N SER A 233 -12.37 24.91 13.53
CA SER A 233 -13.59 24.82 14.35
C SER A 233 -13.65 23.53 15.19
N GLY A 234 -12.72 22.60 14.97
CA GLY A 234 -12.70 21.28 15.61
C GLY A 234 -13.53 20.22 14.88
N ALA A 235 -14.13 20.55 13.73
CA ALA A 235 -14.90 19.62 12.93
C ALA A 235 -13.98 18.59 12.24
N THR A 236 -14.46 17.36 12.10
CA THR A 236 -13.71 16.29 11.44
C THR A 236 -13.57 16.56 9.95
N ALA A 237 -12.33 16.51 9.47
CA ALA A 237 -11.98 16.59 8.07
C ALA A 237 -11.00 15.48 7.70
N PHE A 238 -10.79 15.28 6.40
CA PHE A 238 -9.80 14.38 5.86
C PHE A 238 -8.93 15.13 4.87
N ILE A 239 -7.61 14.95 4.99
CA ILE A 239 -6.65 15.48 4.02
C ILE A 239 -6.09 14.35 3.18
N GLY A 240 -5.77 14.64 1.93
CA GLY A 240 -5.14 13.67 1.04
C GLY A 240 -4.18 14.34 0.07
N PHE A 241 -3.26 13.54 -0.44
CA PHE A 241 -2.30 13.96 -1.46
C PHE A 241 -2.58 13.18 -2.73
N THR A 242 -2.71 13.88 -3.86
CA THR A 242 -2.91 13.29 -5.18
C THR A 242 -1.92 13.88 -6.17
N ALA A 243 -1.88 13.33 -7.39
CA ALA A 243 -1.07 13.92 -8.45
C ALA A 243 -1.46 15.36 -8.80
N ALA A 244 -2.71 15.78 -8.50
CA ALA A 244 -3.19 17.13 -8.77
C ALA A 244 -2.85 18.14 -7.67
N GLY A 245 -2.60 17.68 -6.44
CA GLY A 245 -2.37 18.56 -5.31
C GLY A 245 -2.80 17.97 -3.97
N PHE A 246 -2.92 18.87 -3.00
CA PHE A 246 -3.44 18.62 -1.67
C PHE A 246 -4.95 18.84 -1.64
N VAL A 247 -5.70 17.85 -1.15
CA VAL A 247 -7.18 17.88 -1.07
C VAL A 247 -7.66 17.85 0.36
N VAL A 248 -8.75 18.57 0.63
CA VAL A 248 -9.46 18.56 1.92
C VAL A 248 -10.90 18.15 1.70
N PHE A 249 -11.36 17.16 2.46
CA PHE A 249 -12.73 16.66 2.46
C PHE A 249 -13.38 16.85 3.83
N GLN A 250 -14.65 17.25 3.82
CA GLN A 250 -15.52 17.24 4.99
C GLN A 250 -16.74 16.37 4.68
N GLY A 251 -16.87 15.26 5.40
CA GLY A 251 -17.77 14.17 4.99
C GLY A 251 -17.41 13.66 3.60
N ASN A 252 -18.38 13.64 2.69
CA ASN A 252 -18.22 13.18 1.31
C ASN A 252 -18.00 14.31 0.29
N LYS A 253 -17.76 15.54 0.76
CA LYS A 253 -17.58 16.72 -0.11
C LYS A 253 -16.14 17.20 -0.06
N ARG A 254 -15.55 17.41 -1.23
CA ARG A 254 -14.27 18.11 -1.36
C ARG A 254 -14.51 19.61 -1.10
N ILE A 255 -13.85 20.16 -0.09
CA ILE A 255 -13.95 21.57 0.29
C ILE A 255 -12.81 22.38 -0.34
N GLN A 256 -11.64 21.76 -0.49
CA GLN A 256 -10.46 22.45 -1.03
C GLN A 256 -9.61 21.52 -1.90
N LEU A 257 -9.03 22.11 -2.94
CA LEU A 257 -7.92 21.55 -3.72
C LEU A 257 -6.86 22.65 -3.85
N LEU A 258 -5.70 22.44 -3.23
CA LEU A 258 -4.50 23.26 -3.39
C LEU A 258 -3.60 22.54 -4.39
N LYS A 259 -3.46 23.07 -5.60
CA LYS A 259 -2.57 22.53 -6.62
C LYS A 259 -1.10 22.70 -6.20
N TRP A 260 -0.23 21.82 -6.71
CA TRP A 260 1.21 21.87 -6.48
C TRP A 260 1.86 23.17 -6.97
#